data_AF-A0A7K5HVW8-F1
#
_entry.id   AF-A0A7K5HVW8-F1
#
_cell.length_a   1.000
_cell.length_b   1.000
_cell.length_c   1.000
_cell.angle_alpha   90.00
_cell.angle_beta   90.00
_cell.angle_gamma   90.00
#
_symmetry.space_group_name_H-M   'P 1'
#
loop_
_entity.id
_entity.type
_entity.pdbx_description
1 polymer ?
#
loop_
_entity_poly.entity_id
_entity_poly.type
_entity_poly.pdbx_seq_one_letter_code
_entity_poly.pdbx_strand_id
1 'polypeptide(L)'
;AALCKRAAPLGPMPNENIDVSNLEKLEKYRSFTRYFQLAEKESRKPRWWQTYRQLCSPPAEPKTDISLPRAKLLRAKEIKERKRILRENRQNAEMERAARLRTALIPLNEVRAEWEKTSGPFHKQRVAEHCGIFRDLFKGATFTPWVSLRVEFSQEDEYLVPVYYGNVVTPSEASSPPAVSYEADKGSLWTLLLTNPDGHLRDTDSEYLHWLVTNIPGNDIMSGKEICHYLPPFPAMGTGYHRFIFLLFKQDHPIDFSEDVRPKPCHSLKMRTFSTFDFYRKYEDAMTPAGLAFFQCQWDSSVTWVFHQLLNMREPVFEFVRPPIYHPPQLKFPRHQPLRYLDRYRDSEEPTYGIY
;
A
#
# COMPACT_ATOMS: atom_id res chain seq x y z
N ALA A 1 59.08 0.72 -11.06
CA ALA A 1 58.23 -0.15 -11.88
C ALA A 1 57.15 -0.78 -10.99
N ALA A 2 55.99 -0.14 -10.88
CA ALA A 2 54.86 -0.75 -10.18
C ALA A 2 54.27 -1.82 -11.11
N LEU A 3 54.52 -3.09 -10.80
CA LEU A 3 53.82 -4.22 -11.41
C LEU A 3 52.34 -4.07 -11.09
N CYS A 4 51.55 -3.52 -12.02
CA CYS A 4 50.10 -3.58 -11.95
C CYS A 4 49.71 -5.07 -11.96
N LYS A 5 49.45 -5.65 -10.79
CA LYS A 5 48.89 -6.99 -10.66
C LYS A 5 47.50 -6.95 -11.30
N ARG A 6 47.39 -7.49 -12.52
CA ARG A 6 46.11 -7.67 -13.20
C ARG A 6 45.42 -8.89 -12.60
N ALA A 7 44.16 -8.73 -12.22
CA ALA A 7 43.30 -9.84 -11.83
C ALA A 7 42.38 -10.20 -13.00
N ALA A 8 42.11 -11.50 -13.17
CA ALA A 8 41.09 -11.96 -14.10
C ALA A 8 39.70 -11.53 -13.62
N PRO A 9 38.75 -11.24 -14.53
CA PRO A 9 37.38 -10.90 -14.14
C PRO A 9 36.72 -12.11 -13.47
N LEU A 10 35.84 -11.85 -12.49
CA LEU A 10 35.16 -12.90 -11.72
C LEU A 10 33.96 -13.51 -12.46
N GLY A 11 33.60 -12.95 -13.61
CA GLY A 11 32.52 -13.42 -14.46
C GLY A 11 32.61 -12.78 -15.85
N PRO A 12 31.65 -13.05 -16.74
CA PRO A 12 31.67 -12.52 -18.11
C PRO A 12 31.64 -11.00 -18.09
N MET A 13 32.47 -10.37 -18.92
CA MET A 13 32.48 -8.92 -19.09
C MET A 13 31.35 -8.48 -20.02
N PRO A 14 30.83 -7.25 -19.85
CA PRO A 14 29.92 -6.66 -20.83
C PRO A 14 30.53 -6.68 -22.23
N ASN A 15 29.70 -6.96 -23.24
CA ASN A 15 30.04 -6.89 -24.66
C ASN A 15 31.10 -7.89 -25.16
N GLU A 16 31.49 -8.91 -24.39
CA GLU A 16 32.39 -9.98 -24.87
C GLU A 16 31.80 -10.77 -26.06
N ASN A 17 30.47 -10.83 -26.14
CA ASN A 17 29.77 -11.54 -27.21
C ASN A 17 29.74 -10.78 -28.54
N ILE A 18 30.28 -9.55 -28.59
CA ILE A 18 30.30 -8.75 -29.82
C ILE A 18 31.49 -9.17 -30.67
N ASP A 19 31.25 -9.70 -31.87
CA ASP A 19 32.30 -9.98 -32.84
C ASP A 19 32.89 -8.67 -33.39
N VAL A 20 34.10 -8.34 -32.92
CA VAL A 20 34.83 -7.13 -33.30
C VAL A 20 35.46 -7.25 -34.70
N SER A 21 35.56 -8.46 -35.26
CA SER A 21 36.23 -8.71 -36.55
C SER A 21 35.52 -8.02 -37.72
N ASN A 22 34.19 -7.84 -37.64
CA ASN A 22 33.37 -7.24 -38.69
C ASN A 22 32.47 -6.10 -38.16
N LEU A 23 33.08 -5.11 -37.49
CA LEU A 23 32.38 -3.97 -36.88
C LEU A 23 31.44 -3.21 -37.82
N GLU A 24 31.76 -3.12 -39.11
CA GLU A 24 30.98 -2.37 -40.11
C GLU A 24 29.68 -3.09 -40.50
N LYS A 25 29.67 -4.42 -40.45
CA LYS A 25 28.50 -5.24 -40.79
C LYS A 25 27.50 -5.37 -39.65
N LEU A 26 27.86 -4.97 -38.43
CA LEU A 26 26.99 -5.07 -37.26
C LEU A 26 25.83 -4.06 -37.31
N GLU A 27 24.64 -4.54 -36.95
CA GLU A 27 23.48 -3.68 -36.81
C GLU A 27 23.69 -2.66 -35.68
N LYS A 28 23.73 -1.37 -36.04
CA LYS A 28 23.88 -0.27 -35.08
C LYS A 28 22.54 0.08 -34.45
N TYR A 29 22.57 0.71 -33.28
CA TYR A 29 21.35 1.10 -32.58
C TYR A 29 20.49 2.11 -33.36
N ARG A 30 21.11 3.08 -34.04
CA ARG A 30 20.46 4.11 -34.88
C ARG A 30 19.43 5.02 -34.18
N SER A 31 19.03 4.72 -32.95
CA SER A 31 18.21 5.57 -32.10
C SER A 31 18.62 5.43 -30.63
N PHE A 32 18.49 6.54 -29.90
CA PHE A 32 18.72 6.54 -28.45
C PHE A 32 17.73 5.62 -27.72
N THR A 33 16.46 5.60 -28.16
CA THR A 33 15.41 4.78 -27.52
C THR A 33 15.71 3.28 -27.58
N ARG A 34 16.22 2.78 -28.72
CA ARG A 34 16.59 1.37 -28.87
C ARG A 34 17.75 0.99 -27.95
N TYR A 35 18.76 1.85 -27.87
CA TYR A 35 19.88 1.69 -26.94
C TYR A 35 19.38 1.69 -25.49
N PHE A 36 18.57 2.68 -25.11
CA PHE A 36 18.07 2.85 -23.75
C PHE A 36 17.28 1.64 -23.26
N GLN A 37 16.38 1.09 -24.09
CA GLN A 37 15.62 -0.13 -23.74
C GLN A 37 16.53 -1.33 -23.46
N LEU A 38 17.65 -1.46 -24.19
CA LEU A 38 18.60 -2.54 -23.97
C LEU A 38 19.44 -2.27 -22.71
N ALA A 39 19.88 -1.03 -22.50
CA ALA A 39 20.60 -0.63 -21.30
C ALA A 39 19.75 -0.87 -20.02
N GLU A 40 18.46 -0.57 -20.07
CA GLU A 40 17.54 -0.82 -18.95
C GLU A 40 17.34 -2.32 -18.68
N LYS A 41 17.27 -3.15 -19.74
CA LYS A 41 17.23 -4.61 -19.57
C LYS A 41 18.52 -5.14 -18.96
N GLU A 42 19.67 -4.63 -19.39
CA GLU A 42 20.99 -5.02 -18.85
C GLU A 42 21.20 -4.54 -17.41
N SER A 43 20.61 -3.41 -16.99
CA SER A 43 20.73 -2.87 -15.63
C SER A 43 19.93 -3.67 -14.59
N ARG A 44 18.85 -4.33 -15.01
CA ARG A 44 18.01 -5.17 -14.13
C ARG A 44 18.61 -6.55 -13.86
N LYS A 45 19.58 -7.00 -14.66
CA LYS A 45 20.24 -8.30 -14.52
C LYS A 45 21.18 -8.31 -13.31
N PRO A 46 21.28 -9.44 -12.57
CA PRO A 46 22.25 -9.57 -11.49
C PRO A 46 23.68 -9.52 -12.05
N ARG A 47 24.59 -8.88 -11.32
CA ARG A 47 26.01 -8.74 -11.69
C ARG A 47 26.90 -9.16 -10.53
N TRP A 48 28.10 -9.60 -10.88
CA TRP A 48 29.13 -10.01 -9.92
C TRP A 48 29.89 -8.81 -9.31
N TRP A 49 29.90 -7.66 -9.98
CA TRP A 49 30.44 -6.41 -9.42
C TRP A 49 29.42 -5.67 -8.56
N GLN A 50 29.89 -4.70 -7.78
CA GLN A 50 29.05 -3.86 -6.94
C GLN A 50 28.04 -3.07 -7.78
N THR A 51 26.77 -3.19 -7.43
CA THR A 51 25.69 -2.46 -8.10
C THR A 51 24.93 -1.57 -7.13
N TYR A 52 24.38 -0.47 -7.64
CA TYR A 52 23.51 0.42 -6.86
C TYR A 52 22.36 -0.35 -6.18
N ARG A 53 21.78 -1.34 -6.87
CA ARG A 53 20.69 -2.17 -6.34
C ARG A 53 21.10 -2.98 -5.11
N GLN A 54 22.33 -3.50 -5.07
CA GLN A 54 22.82 -4.23 -3.88
C GLN A 54 22.99 -3.32 -2.67
N LEU A 55 23.29 -2.04 -2.88
CA LEU A 55 23.46 -1.05 -1.81
C LEU A 55 22.12 -0.50 -1.29
N CYS A 56 21.16 -0.31 -2.19
CA CYS A 56 19.92 0.39 -1.88
C CYS A 56 18.70 -0.51 -1.67
N SER A 57 18.73 -1.77 -2.10
CA SER A 57 17.58 -2.66 -2.01
C SER A 57 17.91 -3.89 -1.16
N PRO A 58 17.13 -4.18 -0.10
CA PRO A 58 17.28 -5.43 0.64
C PRO A 58 16.96 -6.63 -0.27
N PRO A 59 17.54 -7.81 0.03
CA PRO A 59 17.21 -9.04 -0.69
C PRO A 59 15.72 -9.36 -0.55
N ALA A 60 15.09 -9.78 -1.65
CA ALA A 60 13.68 -10.15 -1.64
C ALA A 60 13.50 -11.51 -0.94
N GLU A 61 12.73 -11.53 0.14
CA GLU A 61 12.33 -12.77 0.80
C GLU A 61 11.25 -13.50 -0.02
N PRO A 62 11.23 -14.84 0.03
CA PRO A 62 10.17 -15.63 -0.62
C PRO A 62 8.82 -15.29 0.03
N LYS A 63 7.85 -14.90 -0.79
CA LYS A 63 6.51 -14.53 -0.33
C LYS A 63 5.57 -15.71 -0.42
N THR A 64 4.88 -16.01 0.67
CA THR A 64 3.80 -17.00 0.71
C THR A 64 2.53 -16.39 0.13
N ASP A 65 1.81 -17.16 -0.70
CA ASP A 65 0.50 -16.77 -1.22
C ASP A 65 -0.60 -17.42 -0.36
N ILE A 66 -1.42 -16.59 0.29
CA ILE A 66 -2.55 -17.00 1.13
C ILE A 66 -3.90 -16.70 0.45
N SER A 67 -3.91 -16.55 -0.88
CA SER A 67 -5.11 -16.20 -1.63
C SER A 67 -6.13 -17.33 -1.75
N LEU A 68 -7.40 -16.95 -1.84
CA LEU A 68 -8.47 -17.86 -2.24
C LEU A 68 -8.16 -18.50 -3.61
N PRO A 69 -8.29 -19.84 -3.73
CA PRO A 69 -8.05 -20.52 -4.98
C PRO A 69 -9.13 -20.13 -6.00
N ARG A 70 -8.70 -19.80 -7.23
CA ARG A 70 -9.60 -19.45 -8.34
C ARG A 70 -9.58 -20.51 -9.42
N ALA A 71 -10.78 -20.89 -9.89
CA ALA A 71 -10.93 -21.73 -11.07
C ALA A 71 -10.33 -21.03 -12.30
N LYS A 72 -9.34 -21.68 -12.94
CA LYS A 72 -8.70 -21.14 -14.15
C LYS A 72 -9.66 -21.27 -15.33
N LEU A 73 -10.03 -20.15 -15.92
CA LEU A 73 -10.76 -20.14 -17.18
C LEU A 73 -9.89 -20.69 -18.33
N LEU A 74 -10.53 -21.33 -19.30
CA LEU A 74 -9.84 -21.85 -20.48
C LEU A 74 -9.36 -20.68 -21.35
N ARG A 75 -8.07 -20.36 -21.25
CA ARG A 75 -7.40 -19.27 -21.99
C ARG A 75 -7.72 -19.26 -23.49
N ALA A 76 -7.88 -20.43 -24.12
CA ALA A 76 -8.22 -20.54 -25.53
C ALA A 76 -9.60 -19.94 -25.88
N LYS A 77 -10.60 -20.11 -25.00
CA LYS A 77 -11.95 -19.57 -25.18
C LYS A 77 -11.93 -18.04 -25.08
N GLU A 78 -11.26 -17.50 -24.05
CA GLU A 78 -11.11 -16.05 -23.85
C GLU A 78 -10.40 -15.37 -25.04
N ILE A 79 -9.31 -15.97 -25.53
CA ILE A 79 -8.57 -15.41 -26.67
C ILE A 79 -9.44 -15.41 -27.94
N LYS A 80 -10.23 -16.46 -28.15
CA LYS A 80 -11.15 -16.54 -29.31
C LYS A 80 -12.19 -15.43 -29.26
N GLU A 81 -12.80 -15.21 -28.10
CA GLU A 81 -13.79 -14.16 -27.89
C GLU A 81 -13.21 -12.75 -28.05
N ARG A 82 -12.06 -12.48 -27.43
CA ARG A 82 -11.35 -11.20 -27.60
C ARG A 82 -10.99 -10.92 -29.06
N LYS A 83 -10.56 -11.94 -29.80
CA LYS A 83 -10.27 -11.81 -31.24
C LYS A 83 -11.53 -11.54 -32.06
N ARG A 84 -12.69 -12.12 -31.69
CA ARG A 84 -13.99 -11.84 -32.34
C ARG A 84 -14.36 -10.37 -32.15
N ILE A 85 -14.36 -9.87 -30.91
CA ILE A 85 -14.66 -8.47 -30.58
C ILE A 85 -13.72 -7.52 -31.32
N LEU A 86 -12.41 -7.80 -31.34
CA LEU A 86 -11.44 -6.98 -32.08
C LEU A 86 -11.70 -6.94 -33.59
N ARG A 87 -12.19 -8.04 -34.18
CA ARG A 87 -12.53 -8.08 -35.61
C ARG A 87 -13.79 -7.25 -35.89
N GLU A 88 -14.82 -7.41 -35.08
CA GLU A 88 -16.08 -6.63 -35.18
C GLU A 88 -15.79 -5.12 -35.04
N ASN A 89 -14.99 -4.73 -34.04
CA ASN A 89 -14.59 -3.34 -33.82
C ASN A 89 -13.81 -2.75 -35.01
N ARG A 90 -12.96 -3.55 -35.66
CA ARG A 90 -12.18 -3.12 -36.84
C ARG A 90 -13.00 -3.06 -38.13
N GLN A 91 -14.09 -3.83 -38.22
CA GLN A 91 -15.00 -3.78 -39.36
C GLN A 91 -15.91 -2.55 -39.30
N ASN A 92 -16.11 -1.96 -38.12
CA ASN A 92 -16.90 -0.75 -37.97
C ASN A 92 -16.19 0.49 -38.55
N ALA A 93 -16.69 0.98 -39.68
CA ALA A 93 -16.15 2.15 -40.38
C ALA A 93 -16.31 3.47 -39.58
N GLU A 94 -17.33 3.58 -38.72
CA GLU A 94 -17.53 4.78 -37.89
C GLU A 94 -16.46 4.88 -36.82
N MET A 95 -16.11 3.75 -36.18
CA MET A 95 -15.02 3.71 -35.21
C MET A 95 -13.66 3.97 -35.84
N GLU A 96 -13.40 3.51 -37.07
CA GLU A 96 -12.19 3.87 -37.82
C GLU A 96 -12.11 5.38 -38.07
N ARG A 97 -13.20 5.97 -38.57
CA ARG A 97 -13.27 7.41 -38.83
C ARG A 97 -13.07 8.22 -37.55
N ALA A 98 -13.74 7.85 -36.46
CA ALA A 98 -13.61 8.51 -35.16
C ALA A 98 -12.18 8.38 -34.59
N ALA A 99 -11.54 7.23 -34.74
CA ALA A 99 -10.15 7.03 -34.32
C ALA A 99 -9.19 7.90 -35.16
N ARG A 100 -9.39 7.97 -36.48
CA ARG A 100 -8.57 8.78 -37.40
C ARG A 100 -8.70 10.28 -37.10
N LEU A 101 -9.92 10.74 -36.78
CA LEU A 101 -10.20 12.13 -36.41
C LEU A 101 -9.90 12.44 -34.93
N ARG A 102 -9.49 11.44 -34.13
CA ARG A 102 -9.22 11.54 -32.69
C ARG A 102 -10.43 11.99 -31.87
N THR A 103 -11.64 11.65 -32.31
CA THR A 103 -12.90 11.94 -31.63
C THR A 103 -13.49 10.74 -30.89
N ALA A 104 -12.86 9.57 -30.98
CA ALA A 104 -13.32 8.36 -30.30
C ALA A 104 -13.24 8.51 -28.77
N LEU A 105 -14.36 8.24 -28.09
CA LEU A 105 -14.48 8.24 -26.63
C LEU A 105 -14.67 6.82 -26.12
N ILE A 106 -14.04 6.50 -24.99
CA ILE A 106 -14.13 5.18 -24.35
C ILE A 106 -14.99 5.31 -23.08
N PRO A 107 -16.04 4.49 -22.91
CA PRO A 107 -16.87 4.53 -21.70
C PRO A 107 -16.07 4.04 -20.49
N LEU A 108 -15.72 4.96 -19.58
CA LEU A 108 -14.88 4.65 -18.42
C LEU A 108 -15.53 3.67 -17.44
N ASN A 109 -16.87 3.72 -17.33
CA ASN A 109 -17.63 2.82 -16.44
C ASN A 109 -17.50 1.35 -16.88
N GLU A 110 -17.57 1.09 -18.18
CA GLU A 110 -17.40 -0.27 -18.73
C GLU A 110 -15.97 -0.75 -18.61
N VAL A 111 -15.00 0.13 -18.88
CA VAL A 111 -13.56 -0.18 -18.69
C VAL A 111 -13.29 -0.57 -17.24
N ARG A 112 -13.84 0.18 -16.29
CA ARG A 112 -13.70 -0.09 -14.86
C ARG A 112 -14.33 -1.43 -14.48
N ALA A 113 -15.55 -1.72 -14.95
CA ALA A 113 -16.25 -2.96 -14.66
C ALA A 113 -15.49 -4.20 -15.21
N GLU A 114 -14.94 -4.11 -16.42
CA GLU A 114 -14.14 -5.19 -17.01
C GLU A 114 -12.77 -5.32 -16.32
N TRP A 115 -12.17 -4.18 -15.95
CA TRP A 115 -10.92 -4.16 -15.19
C TRP A 115 -11.08 -4.84 -13.83
N GLU A 116 -12.15 -4.54 -13.08
CA GLU A 116 -12.44 -5.16 -11.78
C GLU A 116 -12.52 -6.70 -11.86
N LYS A 117 -13.01 -7.26 -12.97
CA LYS A 117 -13.15 -8.72 -13.18
C LYS A 117 -11.86 -9.41 -13.62
N THR A 118 -10.97 -8.69 -14.32
CA THR A 118 -9.81 -9.27 -15.02
C THR A 118 -8.48 -8.98 -14.31
N SER A 119 -7.91 -7.79 -14.51
CA SER A 119 -6.59 -7.40 -14.01
C SER A 119 -6.63 -6.60 -12.70
N GLY A 120 -7.81 -6.13 -12.29
CA GLY A 120 -8.04 -5.36 -11.08
C GLY A 120 -7.44 -5.99 -9.83
N PRO A 121 -7.72 -7.27 -9.51
CA PRO A 121 -7.16 -7.92 -8.34
C PRO A 121 -5.62 -7.85 -8.25
N PHE A 122 -4.92 -8.06 -9.37
CA PHE A 122 -3.46 -7.97 -9.41
C PHE A 122 -2.95 -6.54 -9.23
N HIS A 123 -3.66 -5.54 -9.78
CA HIS A 123 -3.31 -4.15 -9.59
C HIS A 123 -3.52 -3.73 -8.14
N LYS A 124 -4.64 -4.14 -7.52
CA LYS A 124 -4.94 -3.92 -6.11
C LYS A 124 -3.88 -4.55 -5.21
N GLN A 125 -3.45 -5.79 -5.49
CA GLN A 125 -2.35 -6.46 -4.79
C GLN A 125 -1.04 -5.67 -4.90
N ARG A 126 -0.67 -5.21 -6.11
CA ARG A 126 0.55 -4.40 -6.31
C ARG A 126 0.51 -3.08 -5.56
N VAL A 127 -0.66 -2.43 -5.52
CA VAL A 127 -0.86 -1.17 -4.77
C VAL A 127 -0.77 -1.43 -3.27
N ALA A 128 -1.40 -2.49 -2.76
CA ALA A 128 -1.31 -2.88 -1.35
C ALA A 128 0.12 -3.23 -0.92
N GLU A 129 0.88 -3.90 -1.80
CA GLU A 129 2.30 -4.18 -1.58
C GLU A 129 3.12 -2.89 -1.54
N HIS A 130 2.90 -1.96 -2.48
CA HIS A 130 3.56 -0.66 -2.49
C HIS A 130 3.26 0.15 -1.23
N CYS A 131 2.03 0.11 -0.76
CA CYS A 131 1.61 0.75 0.48
C CYS A 131 2.06 0.01 1.74
N GLY A 132 2.76 -1.14 1.65
CA GLY A 132 3.28 -1.87 2.82
C GLY A 132 2.23 -2.69 3.61
N ILE A 133 1.01 -2.85 3.11
CA ILE A 133 -0.09 -3.51 3.83
C ILE A 133 0.25 -4.97 4.18
N PHE A 134 0.75 -5.73 3.21
CA PHE A 134 1.09 -7.15 3.43
C PHE A 134 2.27 -7.34 4.39
N ARG A 135 3.22 -6.40 4.39
CA ARG A 135 4.36 -6.42 5.30
C ARG A 135 3.87 -6.26 6.74
N ASP A 136 2.98 -5.30 6.96
CA ASP A 136 2.55 -4.93 8.31
C ASP A 136 1.47 -5.91 8.85
N LEU A 137 0.47 -6.27 8.04
CA LEU A 137 -0.65 -7.13 8.49
C LEU A 137 -0.36 -8.63 8.45
N PHE A 138 0.45 -9.09 7.50
CA PHE A 138 0.66 -10.51 7.22
C PHE A 138 2.15 -10.93 7.23
N LYS A 139 3.04 -10.09 7.77
CA LYS A 139 4.49 -10.33 7.84
C LYS A 139 5.11 -10.74 6.49
N GLY A 140 4.60 -10.15 5.40
CA GLY A 140 5.11 -10.37 4.04
C GLY A 140 4.35 -11.41 3.21
N ALA A 141 3.42 -12.17 3.81
CA ALA A 141 2.51 -13.03 3.05
C ALA A 141 1.53 -12.17 2.24
N THR A 142 1.26 -12.57 1.00
CA THR A 142 0.43 -11.80 0.06
C THR A 142 -0.80 -12.58 -0.33
N PHE A 143 -1.88 -11.89 -0.68
CA PHE A 143 -3.02 -12.50 -1.35
C PHE A 143 -3.53 -11.60 -2.47
N THR A 144 -4.19 -12.22 -3.45
CA THR A 144 -4.89 -11.52 -4.51
C THR A 144 -6.35 -11.29 -4.11
N PRO A 145 -6.83 -10.03 -3.99
CA PRO A 145 -8.21 -9.75 -3.60
C PRO A 145 -9.16 -9.99 -4.78
N TRP A 146 -9.62 -11.23 -4.92
CA TRP A 146 -10.54 -11.65 -5.98
C TRP A 146 -11.94 -11.06 -5.82
N VAL A 147 -12.39 -10.88 -4.57
CA VAL A 147 -13.71 -10.34 -4.27
C VAL A 147 -13.63 -8.83 -4.25
N SER A 148 -14.42 -8.18 -5.12
CA SER A 148 -14.50 -6.73 -5.17
C SER A 148 -15.29 -6.20 -3.99
N LEU A 149 -14.57 -5.74 -2.98
CA LEU A 149 -15.11 -5.04 -1.81
C LEU A 149 -15.37 -3.58 -2.17
N ARG A 150 -16.63 -3.14 -2.06
CA ARG A 150 -17.05 -1.74 -2.23
C ARG A 150 -17.47 -1.20 -0.87
N VAL A 151 -16.82 -0.12 -0.46
CA VAL A 151 -17.06 0.54 0.83
C VAL A 151 -17.37 2.00 0.53
N GLU A 152 -18.47 2.51 1.06
CA GLU A 152 -18.98 3.85 0.81
C GLU A 152 -19.39 4.48 2.15
N PHE A 153 -18.79 5.62 2.49
CA PHE A 153 -19.22 6.41 3.63
C PHE A 153 -20.34 7.36 3.21
N SER A 154 -21.35 7.53 4.08
CA SER A 154 -22.44 8.49 3.88
C SER A 154 -22.18 9.73 4.73
N GLN A 155 -22.00 10.88 4.08
CA GLN A 155 -21.87 12.18 4.74
C GLN A 155 -23.19 12.95 4.61
N GLU A 156 -23.79 13.29 5.75
CA GLU A 156 -25.01 14.12 5.86
C GLU A 156 -26.16 13.68 4.92
N ASP A 157 -26.27 12.37 4.65
CA ASP A 157 -27.29 11.72 3.82
C ASP A 157 -27.39 12.15 2.33
N GLU A 158 -26.56 13.08 1.85
CA GLU A 158 -26.55 13.53 0.45
C GLU A 158 -25.30 13.11 -0.35
N TYR A 159 -24.15 12.91 0.31
CA TYR A 159 -22.89 12.62 -0.37
C TYR A 159 -22.33 11.24 0.00
N LEU A 160 -22.04 10.44 -1.02
CA LEU A 160 -21.35 9.16 -0.88
C LEU A 160 -19.86 9.33 -1.17
N VAL A 161 -19.03 8.95 -0.20
CA VAL A 161 -17.57 8.97 -0.31
C VAL A 161 -17.07 7.54 -0.49
N PRO A 162 -16.76 7.11 -1.72
CA PRO A 162 -16.28 5.76 -1.96
C PRO A 162 -14.82 5.58 -1.51
N VAL A 163 -14.55 4.43 -0.89
CA VAL A 163 -13.21 3.97 -0.54
C VAL A 163 -12.69 3.07 -1.65
N TYR A 164 -11.47 3.37 -2.11
CA TYR A 164 -10.77 2.62 -3.14
C TYR A 164 -9.51 1.96 -2.56
N TYR A 165 -8.32 2.38 -3.03
CA TYR A 165 -7.03 1.75 -2.75
C TYR A 165 -5.99 2.81 -2.41
N GLY A 166 -6.27 3.58 -1.35
CA GLY A 166 -5.40 4.64 -0.84
C GLY A 166 -5.84 6.07 -1.15
N ASN A 167 -7.09 6.28 -1.58
CA ASN A 167 -7.64 7.64 -1.64
C ASN A 167 -7.75 8.25 -0.24
N VAL A 168 -7.75 9.58 -0.17
CA VAL A 168 -7.91 10.29 1.10
C VAL A 168 -9.39 10.37 1.45
N VAL A 169 -9.73 10.03 2.70
CA VAL A 169 -11.06 10.19 3.31
C VAL A 169 -10.85 10.87 4.66
N THR A 170 -11.63 11.90 4.95
CA THR A 170 -11.47 12.67 6.18
C THR A 170 -12.13 11.96 7.37
N PRO A 171 -11.64 12.19 8.61
CA PRO A 171 -12.29 11.63 9.80
C PRO A 171 -13.76 12.06 9.94
N SER A 172 -14.08 13.29 9.52
CA SER A 172 -15.46 13.81 9.47
C SER A 172 -16.37 12.98 8.55
N GLU A 173 -15.89 12.64 7.34
CA GLU A 173 -16.60 11.78 6.39
C GLU A 173 -16.77 10.35 6.93
N ALA A 174 -15.77 9.85 7.66
CA ALA A 174 -15.74 8.51 8.25
C ALA A 174 -16.27 8.47 9.70
N SER A 175 -17.11 9.43 10.09
CA SER A 175 -17.68 9.51 11.44
C SER A 175 -18.70 8.41 11.74
N SER A 176 -19.42 7.93 10.71
CA SER A 176 -20.42 6.86 10.78
C SER A 176 -19.90 5.56 10.13
N PRO A 177 -20.45 4.39 10.49
CA PRO A 177 -20.08 3.13 9.84
C PRO A 177 -20.43 3.17 8.34
N PRO A 178 -19.55 2.69 7.44
CA PRO A 178 -19.80 2.75 6.01
C PRO A 178 -20.80 1.70 5.55
N ALA A 179 -21.46 1.97 4.42
CA ALA A 179 -22.16 0.96 3.64
C ALA A 179 -21.13 0.09 2.91
N VAL A 180 -21.19 -1.22 3.12
CA VAL A 180 -20.25 -2.16 2.51
C VAL A 180 -21.01 -3.18 1.68
N SER A 181 -20.55 -3.43 0.46
CA SER A 181 -21.14 -4.38 -0.47
C SER A 181 -20.07 -5.20 -1.20
N TYR A 182 -20.35 -6.48 -1.41
CA TYR A 182 -19.48 -7.40 -2.13
C TYR A 182 -20.29 -8.53 -2.78
N GLU A 183 -19.70 -9.16 -3.81
CA GLU A 183 -20.29 -10.32 -4.46
C GLU A 183 -20.08 -11.57 -3.61
N ALA A 184 -21.18 -12.17 -3.14
CA ALA A 184 -21.17 -13.35 -2.26
C ALA A 184 -22.14 -14.43 -2.74
N ASP A 185 -21.73 -15.69 -2.60
CA ASP A 185 -22.57 -16.85 -2.91
C ASP A 185 -23.65 -17.04 -1.84
N LYS A 186 -24.81 -17.59 -2.21
CA LYS A 186 -25.88 -17.89 -1.24
C LYS A 186 -25.38 -18.93 -0.23
N GLY A 187 -25.53 -18.63 1.06
CA GLY A 187 -25.09 -19.51 2.16
C GLY A 187 -23.59 -19.43 2.49
N SER A 188 -22.84 -18.55 1.83
CA SER A 188 -21.45 -18.26 2.23
C SER A 188 -21.41 -17.39 3.48
N LEU A 189 -20.35 -17.54 4.28
CA LEU A 189 -20.12 -16.78 5.50
C LEU A 189 -18.86 -15.93 5.35
N TRP A 190 -18.90 -14.72 5.90
CA TRP A 190 -17.83 -13.74 5.75
C TRP A 190 -17.52 -13.03 7.06
N THR A 191 -16.29 -12.52 7.16
CA THR A 191 -15.86 -11.65 8.24
C THR A 191 -15.27 -10.36 7.66
N LEU A 192 -15.76 -9.23 8.15
CA LEU A 192 -15.28 -7.90 7.80
C LEU A 192 -14.48 -7.32 8.97
N LEU A 193 -13.28 -6.84 8.66
CA LEU A 193 -12.33 -6.28 9.61
C LEU A 193 -11.87 -4.91 9.12
N LEU A 194 -11.88 -3.90 10.00
CA LEU A 194 -11.27 -2.59 9.77
C LEU A 194 -10.17 -2.34 10.82
N THR A 195 -8.93 -2.20 10.37
CA THR A 195 -7.79 -1.92 11.24
C THR A 195 -6.98 -0.71 10.80
N ASN A 196 -6.24 -0.15 11.75
CA ASN A 196 -5.27 0.91 11.53
C ASN A 196 -3.90 0.50 12.10
N PRO A 197 -2.91 0.18 11.25
CA PRO A 197 -1.55 -0.16 11.70
C PRO A 197 -0.69 1.06 12.07
N ASP A 198 -1.03 2.28 11.62
CA ASP A 198 -0.23 3.48 11.84
C ASP A 198 -0.66 4.28 13.09
N GLY A 199 -1.86 3.99 13.62
CA GLY A 199 -2.53 4.82 14.63
C GLY A 199 -2.22 4.48 16.07
N HIS A 200 -1.45 3.43 16.35
CA HIS A 200 -1.23 2.97 17.70
C HIS A 200 -0.28 3.89 18.48
N LEU A 201 -0.74 4.42 19.61
CA LEU A 201 -0.06 5.52 20.33
C LEU A 201 1.08 5.07 21.25
N ARG A 202 1.25 3.76 21.47
CA ARG A 202 2.20 3.20 22.46
C ARG A 202 3.18 2.24 21.81
N ASP A 203 2.65 1.20 21.19
CA ASP A 203 3.41 0.13 20.55
C ASP A 203 3.42 0.33 19.03
N THR A 204 4.59 0.24 18.41
CA THR A 204 4.77 0.46 16.96
C THR A 204 4.30 -0.71 16.11
N ASP A 205 4.35 -1.93 16.64
CA ASP A 205 4.00 -3.15 15.91
C ASP A 205 2.53 -3.57 16.10
N SER A 206 1.74 -2.77 16.83
CA SER A 206 0.35 -3.06 17.14
C SER A 206 -0.60 -2.18 16.35
N GLU A 207 -1.80 -2.68 16.11
CA GLU A 207 -2.85 -2.01 15.34
C GLU A 207 -4.01 -1.64 16.27
N TYR A 208 -4.83 -0.67 15.86
CA TYR A 208 -6.15 -0.48 16.46
C TYR A 208 -7.25 -1.12 15.61
N LEU A 209 -8.11 -1.89 16.28
CA LEU A 209 -9.31 -2.48 15.71
C LEU A 209 -10.45 -1.46 15.70
N HIS A 210 -10.83 -0.97 14.53
CA HIS A 210 -11.92 0.00 14.41
C HIS A 210 -13.28 -0.67 14.25
N TRP A 211 -13.36 -1.77 13.52
CA TRP A 211 -14.62 -2.48 13.31
C TRP A 211 -14.38 -3.97 13.05
N LEU A 212 -15.21 -4.83 13.62
CA LEU A 212 -15.16 -6.28 13.38
C LEU A 212 -16.57 -6.86 13.38
N VAL A 213 -16.99 -7.38 12.23
CA VAL A 213 -18.25 -8.07 12.04
C VAL A 213 -17.97 -9.47 11.49
N THR A 214 -18.51 -10.48 12.15
CA THR A 214 -18.20 -11.89 11.89
C THR A 214 -19.46 -12.67 11.52
N ASN A 215 -19.28 -13.84 10.89
CA ASN A 215 -20.38 -14.75 10.50
C ASN A 215 -21.47 -14.03 9.69
N ILE A 216 -21.08 -13.16 8.77
CA ILE A 216 -21.96 -12.39 7.90
C ILE A 216 -22.57 -13.35 6.86
N PRO A 217 -23.89 -13.56 6.82
CA PRO A 217 -24.51 -14.42 5.84
C PRO A 217 -24.62 -13.72 4.48
N GLY A 218 -23.92 -14.24 3.47
CA GLY A 218 -23.91 -13.68 2.12
C GLY A 218 -23.33 -12.28 2.08
N ASN A 219 -24.18 -11.27 1.80
CA ASN A 219 -23.79 -9.86 1.74
C ASN A 219 -24.55 -9.00 2.77
N ASP A 220 -25.25 -9.63 3.72
CA ASP A 220 -26.06 -8.91 4.72
C ASP A 220 -25.28 -8.67 6.01
N ILE A 221 -24.56 -7.55 6.04
CA ILE A 221 -23.67 -7.17 7.13
C ILE A 221 -24.44 -6.96 8.44
N MET A 222 -25.69 -6.48 8.37
CA MET A 222 -26.51 -6.22 9.54
C MET A 222 -26.92 -7.51 10.26
N SER A 223 -27.05 -8.61 9.53
CA SER A 223 -27.29 -9.94 10.10
C SER A 223 -26.03 -10.59 10.67
N GLY A 224 -24.84 -10.00 10.46
CA GLY A 224 -23.59 -10.47 11.03
C GLY A 224 -23.48 -10.21 12.53
N LYS A 225 -22.67 -11.02 13.21
CA LYS A 225 -22.34 -10.81 14.62
C LYS A 225 -21.23 -9.77 14.74
N GLU A 226 -21.60 -8.55 15.11
CA GLU A 226 -20.64 -7.49 15.41
C GLU A 226 -19.91 -7.80 16.72
N ILE A 227 -18.61 -8.07 16.63
CA ILE A 227 -17.70 -8.42 17.73
C ILE A 227 -17.05 -7.17 18.32
N CYS A 228 -16.78 -6.18 17.47
CA CYS A 228 -16.23 -4.90 17.87
C CYS A 228 -16.96 -3.78 17.12
N HIS A 229 -17.64 -2.90 17.86
CA HIS A 229 -18.43 -1.82 17.27
C HIS A 229 -17.55 -0.80 16.53
N TYR A 230 -18.13 -0.17 15.51
CA TYR A 230 -17.43 0.84 14.72
C TYR A 230 -16.90 1.99 15.59
N LEU A 231 -15.61 2.27 15.49
CA LEU A 231 -14.96 3.43 16.08
C LEU A 231 -14.46 4.34 14.94
N PRO A 232 -14.85 5.62 14.92
CA PRO A 232 -14.36 6.56 13.91
C PRO A 232 -12.83 6.62 13.90
N PRO A 233 -12.22 6.94 12.75
CA PRO A 233 -10.78 7.18 12.68
C PRO A 233 -10.38 8.37 13.56
N PHE A 234 -9.26 8.26 14.29
CA PHE A 234 -8.72 9.32 15.14
C PHE A 234 -7.20 9.52 14.92
N PRO A 235 -6.74 9.82 13.70
CA PRO A 235 -5.32 10.11 13.46
C PRO A 235 -4.88 11.32 14.30
N ALA A 236 -3.83 11.17 15.11
CA ALA A 236 -3.37 12.22 16.01
C ALA A 236 -2.79 13.42 15.23
N MET A 237 -2.83 14.62 15.82
CA MET A 237 -2.30 15.80 15.15
C MET A 237 -0.78 15.68 14.98
N GLY A 238 -0.29 15.89 13.76
CA GLY A 238 1.14 15.89 13.44
C GLY A 238 1.77 14.51 13.19
N THR A 239 1.00 13.42 13.17
CA THR A 239 1.50 12.08 12.79
C THR A 239 1.46 11.81 11.28
N GLY A 240 0.76 12.64 10.51
CA GLY A 240 0.66 12.53 9.06
C GLY A 240 -0.52 11.68 8.59
N TYR A 241 -0.35 10.95 7.49
CA TYR A 241 -1.39 10.11 6.90
C TYR A 241 -1.37 8.70 7.49
N HIS A 242 -2.51 8.25 8.00
CA HIS A 242 -2.69 6.90 8.51
C HIS A 242 -3.47 6.07 7.50
N ARG A 243 -3.08 4.80 7.34
CA ARG A 243 -3.80 3.85 6.49
C ARG A 243 -4.89 3.15 7.28
N PHE A 244 -6.11 3.15 6.76
CA PHE A 244 -7.24 2.40 7.32
C PHE A 244 -7.62 1.30 6.34
N ILE A 245 -7.60 0.05 6.81
CA ILE A 245 -7.60 -1.12 5.95
C ILE A 245 -8.82 -1.98 6.25
N PHE A 246 -9.69 -2.11 5.26
CA PHE A 246 -10.78 -3.08 5.24
C PHE A 246 -10.30 -4.41 4.66
N LEU A 247 -10.42 -5.47 5.47
CA LEU A 247 -10.17 -6.84 5.07
C LEU A 247 -11.48 -7.61 5.08
N LEU A 248 -11.71 -8.36 4.00
CA LEU A 248 -12.83 -9.28 3.89
C LEU A 248 -12.27 -10.71 3.84
N PHE A 249 -12.66 -11.52 4.82
CA PHE A 249 -12.33 -12.94 4.89
C PHE A 249 -13.55 -13.78 4.51
N LYS A 250 -13.34 -14.80 3.69
CA LYS A 250 -14.33 -15.86 3.44
C LYS A 250 -14.17 -16.93 4.51
N GLN A 251 -15.27 -17.36 5.11
CA GLN A 251 -15.30 -18.43 6.09
C GLN A 251 -15.84 -19.71 5.44
N ASP A 252 -15.24 -20.84 5.77
CA ASP A 252 -15.69 -22.15 5.28
C ASP A 252 -16.85 -22.70 6.11
N HIS A 253 -16.89 -22.38 7.39
CA HIS A 253 -17.96 -22.75 8.33
C HIS A 253 -18.15 -21.64 9.39
N PRO A 254 -19.25 -21.64 10.16
CA PRO A 254 -19.41 -20.73 11.28
C PRO A 254 -18.25 -20.88 12.27
N ILE A 255 -17.70 -19.75 12.72
CA ILE A 255 -16.60 -19.71 13.69
C ILE A 255 -17.10 -19.04 14.96
N ASP A 256 -16.68 -19.55 16.11
CA ASP A 256 -16.93 -18.89 17.39
C ASP A 256 -15.81 -17.90 17.71
N PHE A 257 -16.17 -16.63 17.86
CA PHE A 257 -15.26 -15.53 18.17
C PHE A 257 -15.41 -15.06 19.61
N SER A 258 -15.83 -15.93 20.53
CA SER A 258 -16.11 -15.59 21.93
C SER A 258 -14.93 -14.93 22.65
N GLU A 259 -13.70 -15.33 22.33
CA GLU A 259 -12.47 -14.77 22.93
C GLU A 259 -12.17 -13.33 22.45
N ASP A 260 -12.58 -13.00 21.23
CA ASP A 260 -12.27 -11.71 20.59
C ASP A 260 -13.38 -10.66 20.82
N VAL A 261 -14.47 -11.03 21.50
CA VAL A 261 -15.59 -10.14 21.83
C VAL A 261 -15.12 -8.98 22.68
N ARG A 262 -15.43 -7.77 22.21
CA ARG A 262 -15.20 -6.52 22.94
C ARG A 262 -16.53 -5.99 23.50
N PRO A 263 -16.51 -5.26 24.62
CA PRO A 263 -17.72 -4.63 25.15
C PRO A 263 -18.32 -3.64 24.14
N LYS A 264 -19.63 -3.41 24.23
CA LYS A 264 -20.33 -2.41 23.40
C LYS A 264 -20.94 -1.34 24.32
N PRO A 265 -20.46 -0.08 24.30
CA PRO A 265 -19.34 0.45 23.54
C PRO A 265 -17.96 0.24 24.21
N CYS A 266 -16.99 -0.24 23.45
CA CYS A 266 -15.55 -0.29 23.76
C CYS A 266 -14.79 0.98 23.35
N HIS A 267 -14.64 1.93 24.27
CA HIS A 267 -13.77 3.12 24.10
C HIS A 267 -12.37 2.93 24.69
N SER A 268 -12.08 1.77 25.29
CA SER A 268 -10.75 1.49 25.86
C SER A 268 -9.75 1.14 24.76
N LEU A 269 -8.74 1.99 24.57
CA LEU A 269 -7.68 1.77 23.57
C LEU A 269 -6.92 0.45 23.78
N LYS A 270 -6.70 0.02 25.04
CA LYS A 270 -6.06 -1.28 25.35
C LYS A 270 -6.88 -2.46 24.83
N MET A 271 -8.21 -2.34 24.87
CA MET A 271 -9.12 -3.34 24.32
C MET A 271 -9.35 -3.16 22.81
N ARG A 272 -8.79 -2.12 22.21
CA ARG A 272 -8.78 -1.91 20.76
C ARG A 272 -7.46 -2.36 20.14
N THR A 273 -6.40 -2.49 20.94
CA THR A 273 -5.12 -3.09 20.53
C THR A 273 -5.36 -4.48 19.94
N PHE A 274 -4.85 -4.68 18.74
CA PHE A 274 -5.09 -5.84 17.90
C PHE A 274 -3.88 -6.13 17.00
N SER A 275 -3.71 -7.40 16.62
CA SER A 275 -2.75 -7.82 15.60
C SER A 275 -3.48 -8.67 14.58
N THR A 276 -3.53 -8.19 13.33
CA THR A 276 -4.22 -8.91 12.25
C THR A 276 -3.54 -10.25 11.96
N PHE A 277 -2.21 -10.30 12.07
CA PHE A 277 -1.43 -11.51 11.88
C PHE A 277 -1.81 -12.61 12.87
N ASP A 278 -1.83 -12.29 14.17
CA ASP A 278 -2.13 -13.27 15.21
C ASP A 278 -3.60 -13.71 15.15
N PHE A 279 -4.52 -12.79 14.82
CA PHE A 279 -5.92 -13.10 14.59
C PHE A 279 -6.11 -14.07 13.43
N TYR A 280 -5.51 -13.78 12.26
CA TYR A 280 -5.61 -14.65 11.10
C TYR A 280 -5.01 -16.03 11.38
N ARG A 281 -3.84 -16.08 12.03
CA ARG A 281 -3.16 -17.34 12.37
C ARG A 281 -3.98 -18.26 13.25
N LYS A 282 -4.82 -17.74 14.15
CA LYS A 282 -5.71 -18.55 15.00
C LYS A 282 -6.80 -19.27 14.20
N TYR A 283 -7.23 -18.68 13.10
CA TYR A 283 -8.39 -19.13 12.32
C TYR A 283 -8.04 -19.43 10.85
N GLU A 284 -6.76 -19.61 10.53
CA GLU A 284 -6.25 -19.80 9.16
C GLU A 284 -6.88 -21.01 8.47
N ASP A 285 -7.18 -22.07 9.23
CA ASP A 285 -7.81 -23.29 8.72
C ASP A 285 -9.27 -23.08 8.28
N ALA A 286 -9.94 -22.05 8.79
CA ALA A 286 -11.38 -21.81 8.59
C ALA A 286 -11.69 -20.49 7.87
N MET A 287 -10.70 -19.61 7.70
CA MET A 287 -10.83 -18.30 7.08
C MET A 287 -9.76 -18.07 6.03
N THR A 288 -10.15 -17.49 4.89
CA THR A 288 -9.19 -17.10 3.84
C THR A 288 -9.44 -15.66 3.39
N PRO A 289 -8.39 -14.83 3.23
CA PRO A 289 -8.55 -13.45 2.79
C PRO A 289 -9.02 -13.40 1.33
N ALA A 290 -10.05 -12.60 1.09
CA ALA A 290 -10.81 -12.61 -0.15
C ALA A 290 -10.89 -11.23 -0.81
N GLY A 291 -11.08 -10.19 0.02
CA GLY A 291 -11.25 -8.81 -0.41
C GLY A 291 -10.38 -7.87 0.40
N LEU A 292 -10.02 -6.75 -0.22
CA LEU A 292 -9.22 -5.69 0.37
C LEU A 292 -9.73 -4.35 -0.16
N ALA A 293 -9.87 -3.37 0.71
CA ALA A 293 -10.03 -1.96 0.37
C ALA A 293 -9.33 -1.14 1.46
N PHE A 294 -8.79 0.03 1.13
CA PHE A 294 -8.15 0.87 2.13
C PHE A 294 -8.15 2.33 1.71
N PHE A 295 -8.12 3.22 2.69
CA PHE A 295 -8.03 4.66 2.50
C PHE A 295 -6.94 5.26 3.38
N GLN A 296 -6.57 6.50 3.06
CA GLN A 296 -5.68 7.32 3.87
C GLN A 296 -6.50 8.37 4.61
N CYS A 297 -6.15 8.59 5.87
CA CYS A 297 -6.84 9.56 6.71
C CYS A 297 -5.80 10.45 7.40
N GLN A 298 -6.08 11.73 7.48
CA GLN A 298 -5.27 12.71 8.19
C GLN A 298 -6.10 13.37 9.28
N TRP A 299 -5.44 13.99 10.25
CA TRP A 299 -6.11 14.74 11.30
C TRP A 299 -7.04 15.82 10.73
N ASP A 300 -8.22 15.97 11.34
CA ASP A 300 -9.15 17.07 11.17
C ASP A 300 -9.74 17.50 12.52
N SER A 301 -10.56 18.54 12.54
CA SER A 301 -11.18 19.06 13.76
C SER A 301 -12.14 18.08 14.45
N SER A 302 -12.67 17.08 13.74
CA SER A 302 -13.59 16.08 14.32
C SER A 302 -12.86 15.09 15.24
N VAL A 303 -11.55 14.88 15.01
CA VAL A 303 -10.72 14.00 15.84
C VAL A 303 -10.63 14.48 17.28
N THR A 304 -10.56 15.80 17.50
CA THR A 304 -10.57 16.40 18.84
C THR A 304 -11.83 15.99 19.63
N TRP A 305 -12.98 15.92 18.96
CA TRP A 305 -14.23 15.43 19.58
C TRP A 305 -14.13 13.94 19.96
N VAL A 306 -13.52 13.10 19.11
CA VAL A 306 -13.32 11.68 19.40
C VAL A 306 -12.43 11.49 20.65
N PHE A 307 -11.32 12.22 20.77
CA PHE A 307 -10.45 12.10 21.94
C PHE A 307 -11.14 12.55 23.24
N HIS A 308 -11.84 13.69 23.22
CA HIS A 308 -12.45 14.25 24.42
C HIS A 308 -13.75 13.57 24.82
N GLN A 309 -14.64 13.28 23.87
CA GLN A 309 -15.99 12.77 24.15
C GLN A 309 -16.04 11.24 24.15
N LEU A 310 -15.48 10.58 23.13
CA LEU A 310 -15.54 9.12 23.03
C LEU A 310 -14.46 8.45 23.90
N LEU A 311 -13.21 8.86 23.76
CA LEU A 311 -12.07 8.23 24.45
C LEU A 311 -11.81 8.79 25.85
N ASN A 312 -12.45 9.91 26.21
CA ASN A 312 -12.27 10.63 27.49
C ASN A 312 -10.79 10.83 27.86
N MET A 313 -10.01 11.30 26.91
CA MET A 313 -8.57 11.55 27.07
C MET A 313 -8.15 12.88 26.46
N ARG A 314 -6.94 13.31 26.80
CA ARG A 314 -6.33 14.49 26.17
C ARG A 314 -5.82 14.10 24.78
N GLU A 315 -6.03 14.99 23.83
CA GLU A 315 -5.52 14.84 22.48
C GLU A 315 -3.98 14.94 22.47
N PRO A 316 -3.27 13.90 22.00
CA PRO A 316 -1.83 13.98 21.81
C PRO A 316 -1.49 14.75 20.53
N VAL A 317 -0.48 15.60 20.60
CA VAL A 317 0.04 16.40 19.49
C VAL A 317 1.49 16.04 19.26
N PHE A 318 1.84 15.72 18.02
CA PHE A 318 3.17 15.33 17.59
C PHE A 318 3.77 16.39 16.68
N GLU A 319 5.11 16.46 16.67
CA GLU A 319 5.86 17.33 15.78
C GLU A 319 7.02 16.54 15.15
N PHE A 320 7.28 16.80 13.87
CA PHE A 320 8.41 16.19 13.18
C PHE A 320 9.71 16.94 13.50
N VAL A 321 10.47 16.39 14.46
CA VAL A 321 11.79 16.91 14.82
C VAL A 321 12.86 16.32 13.90
N ARG A 322 13.60 17.18 13.21
CA ARG A 322 14.73 16.77 12.37
C ARG A 322 15.97 16.46 13.23
N PRO A 323 16.82 15.52 12.82
CA PRO A 323 18.12 15.34 13.47
C PRO A 323 18.91 16.65 13.50
N PRO A 324 19.64 16.92 14.60
CA PRO A 324 20.46 18.12 14.68
C PRO A 324 21.50 18.15 13.58
N ILE A 325 21.84 19.35 13.12
CA ILE A 325 22.87 19.53 12.10
C ILE A 325 24.20 19.04 12.65
N TYR A 326 24.87 18.17 11.89
CA TYR A 326 26.19 17.71 12.27
C TYR A 326 27.21 18.85 12.15
N HIS A 327 27.91 19.12 13.24
CA HIS A 327 29.09 19.98 13.27
C HIS A 327 30.31 19.14 13.67
N PRO A 328 31.45 19.25 12.96
CA PRO A 328 32.68 18.58 13.38
C PRO A 328 33.15 19.12 14.74
N PRO A 329 34.02 18.41 15.47
CA PRO A 329 34.57 18.92 16.73
C PRO A 329 35.22 20.30 16.55
N GLN A 330 34.90 21.23 17.45
CA GLN A 330 35.42 22.59 17.38
C GLN A 330 36.94 22.61 17.56
N LEU A 331 37.66 23.09 16.55
CA LEU A 331 39.10 23.35 16.63
C LEU A 331 39.38 24.69 17.32
N LYS A 332 40.37 24.71 18.21
CA LYS A 332 40.87 25.93 18.86
C LYS A 332 41.38 26.97 17.86
N PHE A 333 42.02 26.52 16.78
CA PHE A 333 42.55 27.36 15.72
C PHE A 333 41.98 26.92 14.36
N PRO A 334 40.79 27.39 13.98
CA PRO A 334 40.11 26.98 12.76
C PRO A 334 40.73 27.67 11.53
N ARG A 335 41.91 27.17 11.09
CA ARG A 335 42.64 27.71 9.93
C ARG A 335 41.76 27.67 8.68
N HIS A 336 41.77 28.76 7.91
CA HIS A 336 41.01 28.94 6.67
C HIS A 336 39.47 28.85 6.80
N GLN A 337 38.92 28.96 8.02
CA GLN A 337 37.48 29.05 8.22
C GLN A 337 37.02 30.51 8.28
N PRO A 338 35.78 30.81 7.81
CA PRO A 338 35.21 32.16 7.93
C PRO A 338 34.84 32.49 9.38
N LEU A 339 34.66 33.77 9.71
CA LEU A 339 34.29 34.23 11.07
C LEU A 339 33.01 33.56 11.61
N ARG A 340 32.03 33.31 10.72
CA ARG A 340 30.77 32.60 11.04
C ARG A 340 30.97 31.15 11.51
N TYR A 341 32.19 30.63 11.46
CA TYR A 341 32.52 29.34 12.08
C TYR A 341 32.23 29.33 13.58
N LEU A 342 32.47 30.44 14.29
CA LEU A 342 32.22 30.53 15.73
C LEU A 342 30.71 30.47 16.05
N ASP A 343 29.87 30.98 15.15
CA ASP A 343 28.41 30.97 15.31
C ASP A 343 27.84 29.54 15.28
N ARG A 344 28.51 28.58 14.62
CA ARG A 344 28.08 27.17 14.59
C ARG A 344 28.10 26.48 15.97
N TYR A 345 28.87 27.04 16.90
CA TYR A 345 29.05 26.50 18.25
C TYR A 345 28.57 27.51 19.30
N ARG A 346 27.81 28.53 18.89
CA ARG A 346 27.22 29.51 19.79
C ARG A 346 25.77 29.09 20.08
N ASP A 347 25.44 28.91 21.35
CA ASP A 347 24.10 28.48 21.77
C ASP A 347 23.07 29.62 21.77
N SER A 348 23.50 30.85 22.07
CA SER A 348 22.62 32.04 22.16
C SER A 348 23.09 33.17 21.25
N GLU A 349 22.15 33.91 20.68
CA GLU A 349 22.44 35.12 19.90
C GLU A 349 22.65 36.36 20.78
N GLU A 350 22.29 36.28 22.07
CA GLU A 350 22.39 37.39 23.01
C GLU A 350 23.84 37.65 23.48
N PRO A 351 24.22 38.92 23.73
CA PRO A 351 25.55 39.24 24.21
C PRO A 351 25.77 38.75 25.64
N THR A 352 26.91 38.12 25.89
CA THR A 352 27.29 37.62 27.22
C THR A 352 28.33 38.53 27.86
N TYR A 353 28.08 38.98 29.10
CA TYR A 353 28.98 39.86 29.86
C TYR A 353 29.74 39.15 30.99
N GLY A 354 29.52 37.86 31.24
CA GLY A 354 30.28 37.09 32.23
C GLY A 354 30.18 37.69 33.64
N ILE A 355 31.31 38.15 34.19
CA ILE A 355 31.42 38.71 35.56
C ILE A 355 31.33 40.24 35.63
N TYR A 356 31.14 40.91 34.49
CA TYR A 356 31.12 42.38 34.38
C TYR A 356 29.83 43.01 34.90
#